data_AF-A0A2D9BC27-F1
#
_entry.id   AF-A0A2D9BC27-F1
#
_cell.length_a   1.000
_cell.length_b   1.000
_cell.length_c   1.000
_cell.angle_alpha   90.00
_cell.angle_beta   90.00
_cell.angle_gamma   90.00
#
_symmetry.space_group_name_H-M   'P 1'
#
loop_
_entity.id
_entity.type
_entity.pdbx_description
1 polymer ?
#
loop_
_entity_poly.entity_id
_entity_poly.type
_entity_poly.pdbx_seq_one_letter_code
_entity_poly.pdbx_strand_id
1 'polypeptide(L)'
;MLGKQAETCFEFLLKQSNRYQLLAANIQIQGETKTLGEMDYLVFDTETQKTLHIELACKFYLFDDNLGPNSEAKWIGPNRKDTLKEKLDKVTEKQFPLLYAPETADFLKDLHLDITTIEQQVCIKSFLFLPKDFNKEKLSKHYQECIVGTYIPFSKFDTEENSGALFAIPDKKEWLIPPESLTEWFSFSETKEKIASLVTNKKSPLVYKKQKDTLEKIFVVWW
;
A
#
# COMPACT_ATOMS: atom_id res chain seq x y z
N MET A 1 -5.28 -8.67 -8.06
CA MET A 1 -5.45 -7.94 -6.77
C MET A 1 -4.26 -6.99 -6.64
N LEU A 2 -4.42 -5.84 -5.99
CA LEU A 2 -3.37 -4.81 -5.92
C LEU A 2 -2.08 -5.30 -5.26
N GLY A 3 -2.17 -6.12 -4.20
CA GLY A 3 -1.00 -6.75 -3.56
C GLY A 3 -0.17 -7.56 -4.55
N LYS A 4 -0.80 -8.51 -5.26
CA LYS A 4 -0.16 -9.31 -6.32
C LYS A 4 0.49 -8.50 -7.43
N GLN A 5 -0.08 -7.36 -7.81
CA GLN A 5 0.55 -6.47 -8.79
C GLN A 5 1.84 -5.85 -8.23
N ALA A 6 1.80 -5.38 -6.98
CA ALA A 6 2.98 -4.86 -6.31
C ALA A 6 4.08 -5.93 -6.13
N GLU A 7 3.71 -7.14 -5.73
CA GLU A 7 4.62 -8.31 -5.65
C GLU A 7 5.26 -8.60 -7.01
N THR A 8 4.45 -8.64 -8.09
CA THR A 8 4.96 -8.86 -9.45
C THR A 8 5.97 -7.79 -9.87
N CYS A 9 5.66 -6.52 -9.61
CA CYS A 9 6.56 -5.42 -9.91
C CYS A 9 7.84 -5.48 -9.07
N PHE A 10 7.73 -5.76 -7.77
CA PHE A 10 8.87 -5.81 -6.86
C PHE A 10 9.81 -6.98 -7.21
N GLU A 11 9.26 -8.16 -7.48
CA GLU A 11 10.05 -9.31 -7.92
C GLU A 11 10.76 -9.04 -9.25
N PHE A 12 10.08 -8.38 -10.20
CA PHE A 12 10.71 -7.94 -11.44
C PHE A 12 11.89 -7.00 -11.16
N LEU A 13 11.72 -6.00 -10.29
CA LEU A 13 12.79 -5.06 -9.93
C LEU A 13 13.97 -5.77 -9.24
N LEU A 14 13.71 -6.74 -8.36
CA LEU A 14 14.77 -7.56 -7.75
C LEU A 14 15.55 -8.33 -8.81
N LYS A 15 14.87 -8.98 -9.77
CA LYS A 15 15.51 -9.71 -10.86
C LYS A 15 16.32 -8.84 -11.82
N GLN A 16 16.01 -7.55 -11.93
CA GLN A 16 16.76 -6.58 -12.73
C GLN A 16 17.86 -5.85 -11.94
N SER A 17 17.96 -6.10 -10.63
CA SER A 17 18.93 -5.41 -9.79
C SER A 17 20.33 -5.98 -9.97
N ASN A 18 21.33 -5.09 -10.07
CA ASN A 18 22.75 -5.49 -9.99
C ASN A 18 23.21 -5.70 -8.55
N ARG A 19 22.46 -5.19 -7.56
CA ARG A 19 22.80 -5.24 -6.13
C ARG A 19 22.09 -6.39 -5.41
N TYR A 20 20.81 -6.59 -5.72
CA TYR A 20 19.98 -7.55 -5.02
C TYR A 20 19.80 -8.81 -5.86
N GLN A 21 20.21 -9.95 -5.32
CA GLN A 21 20.01 -11.25 -5.95
C GLN A 21 18.82 -11.95 -5.29
N LEU A 22 17.77 -12.20 -6.06
CA LEU A 22 16.61 -12.95 -5.57
C LEU A 22 16.98 -14.41 -5.34
N LEU A 23 16.89 -14.88 -4.09
CA LEU A 23 17.13 -16.27 -3.71
C LEU A 23 15.84 -17.09 -3.76
N ALA A 24 14.76 -16.54 -3.21
CA ALA A 24 13.44 -17.16 -3.22
C ALA A 24 12.32 -16.11 -3.05
N ALA A 25 11.12 -16.43 -3.54
CA ALA A 25 9.93 -15.59 -3.45
C ALA A 25 8.69 -16.43 -3.12
N ASN A 26 7.69 -15.84 -2.46
CA ASN A 26 6.39 -16.44 -2.11
C ASN A 26 6.57 -17.80 -1.39
N ILE A 27 7.40 -17.82 -0.35
CA ILE A 27 7.84 -19.03 0.34
C ILE A 27 6.73 -19.46 1.30
N GLN A 28 6.02 -20.53 0.96
CA GLN A 28 4.98 -21.08 1.83
C GLN A 28 5.58 -21.95 2.93
N ILE A 29 5.28 -21.61 4.18
CA ILE A 29 5.70 -22.40 5.35
C ILE A 29 4.57 -23.38 5.69
N GLN A 30 4.79 -24.65 5.38
CA GLN A 30 3.80 -25.72 5.58
C GLN A 30 4.03 -26.39 6.93
N GLY A 31 3.03 -26.36 7.81
CA GLY A 31 2.97 -27.22 8.98
C GLY A 31 2.37 -28.58 8.63
N GLU A 32 2.34 -29.50 9.61
CA GLU A 32 1.90 -30.90 9.39
C GLU A 32 0.50 -31.03 8.76
N THR A 33 -0.42 -30.11 9.09
CA THR A 33 -1.83 -30.20 8.66
C THR A 33 -2.34 -28.96 7.92
N LYS A 34 -1.57 -27.87 7.91
CA LYS A 34 -1.97 -26.60 7.28
C LYS A 34 -0.76 -25.72 7.03
N THR A 35 -0.91 -24.78 6.09
CA THR A 35 0.03 -23.68 5.89
C THR A 35 0.03 -22.77 7.13
N LEU A 36 1.20 -22.53 7.70
CA LEU A 36 1.40 -21.64 8.86
C LEU A 36 1.44 -20.18 8.43
N GLY A 37 2.02 -19.92 7.25
CA GLY A 37 2.12 -18.61 6.67
C GLY A 37 2.94 -18.60 5.38
N GLU A 38 3.28 -17.41 4.93
CA GLU A 38 4.06 -17.16 3.72
C GLU A 38 5.06 -16.05 4.05
N MET A 39 6.31 -16.24 3.60
CA MET A 39 7.35 -15.21 3.59
C MET A 39 7.50 -14.68 2.17
N ASP A 40 7.53 -13.36 2.01
CA ASP A 40 7.47 -12.77 0.66
C ASP A 40 8.77 -13.00 -0.12
N TYR A 41 9.95 -12.63 0.42
CA TYR A 41 11.22 -12.73 -0.30
C TYR A 41 12.42 -13.07 0.59
N LEU A 42 13.34 -13.88 0.05
CA LEU A 42 14.73 -13.97 0.48
C LEU A 42 15.64 -13.40 -0.61
N VAL A 43 16.52 -12.47 -0.23
CA VAL A 43 17.36 -11.71 -1.15
C VAL A 43 18.77 -11.63 -0.61
N PHE A 44 19.79 -11.80 -1.46
CA PHE A 44 21.17 -11.50 -1.11
C PHE A 44 21.54 -10.10 -1.58
N ASP A 45 22.01 -9.25 -0.66
CA ASP A 45 22.53 -7.91 -0.96
C ASP A 45 24.04 -7.99 -1.19
N THR A 46 24.48 -7.84 -2.45
CA THR A 46 25.88 -7.98 -2.83
C THR A 46 26.78 -6.85 -2.31
N GLU A 47 26.20 -5.69 -1.97
CA GLU A 47 26.98 -4.58 -1.41
C GLU A 47 27.28 -4.79 0.07
N THR A 48 26.29 -5.25 0.83
CA THR A 48 26.45 -5.48 2.28
C THR A 48 26.90 -6.90 2.62
N GLN A 49 26.85 -7.82 1.66
CA GLN A 49 27.14 -9.25 1.81
C GLN A 49 26.22 -9.91 2.85
N LYS A 50 24.94 -9.51 2.86
CA LYS A 50 23.93 -10.02 3.80
C LYS A 50 22.74 -10.63 3.08
N THR A 51 22.16 -11.64 3.71
CA THR A 51 20.86 -12.19 3.29
C THR A 51 19.75 -11.44 4.02
N LEU A 52 18.74 -11.03 3.27
CA LEU A 52 17.59 -10.28 3.72
C LEU A 52 16.32 -11.11 3.55
N HIS A 53 15.54 -11.22 4.62
CA HIS A 53 14.14 -11.58 4.55
C HIS A 53 13.32 -10.29 4.43
N ILE A 54 12.65 -10.09 3.30
CA ILE A 54 11.88 -8.89 3.01
C ILE A 54 10.39 -9.21 2.98
N GLU A 55 9.63 -8.55 3.84
CA GLU A 55 8.17 -8.52 3.82
C GLU A 55 7.68 -7.28 3.04
N LEU A 56 6.90 -7.48 1.99
CA LEU A 56 6.40 -6.41 1.12
C LEU A 56 4.98 -6.02 1.51
N ALA A 57 4.69 -4.72 1.39
CA ALA A 57 3.34 -4.21 1.50
C ALA A 57 3.12 -3.02 0.58
N CYS A 58 2.05 -3.06 -0.20
CA CYS A 58 1.56 -1.89 -0.95
C CYS A 58 0.23 -1.43 -0.36
N LYS A 59 0.21 -0.21 0.20
CA LYS A 59 -0.92 0.27 1.01
C LYS A 59 -1.33 1.70 0.70
N PHE A 60 -2.62 1.97 0.86
CA PHE A 60 -3.22 3.30 0.73
C PHE A 60 -3.78 3.65 2.10
N TYR A 61 -3.36 4.78 2.66
CA TYR A 61 -3.81 5.22 3.98
C TYR A 61 -4.23 6.68 3.97
N LEU A 62 -5.26 6.98 4.73
CA LEU A 62 -5.82 8.30 4.98
C LEU A 62 -5.42 8.73 6.40
N PHE A 63 -4.97 9.96 6.56
CA PHE A 63 -4.63 10.50 7.88
C PHE A 63 -5.88 10.96 8.63
N ASP A 64 -6.13 10.42 9.82
CA ASP A 64 -7.19 10.86 10.73
C ASP A 64 -6.59 11.10 12.13
N ASP A 65 -6.46 12.37 12.51
CA ASP A 65 -5.80 12.78 13.75
C ASP A 65 -6.58 12.36 15.01
N ASN A 66 -7.86 11.99 14.86
CA ASN A 66 -8.71 11.52 15.94
C ASN A 66 -8.47 10.03 16.28
N LEU A 67 -7.63 9.32 15.51
CA LEU A 67 -7.36 7.90 15.70
C LEU A 67 -6.13 7.67 16.56
N GLY A 68 -6.34 7.19 17.79
CA GLY A 68 -5.30 6.66 18.67
C GLY A 68 -4.16 7.64 19.02
N PRO A 69 -3.31 7.29 20.00
CA PRO A 69 -2.20 8.15 20.39
C PRO A 69 -0.97 8.00 19.47
N ASN A 70 -0.81 6.84 18.81
CA ASN A 70 0.39 6.51 18.04
C ASN A 70 0.32 7.03 16.61
N SER A 71 1.46 7.47 16.06
CA SER A 71 1.52 8.08 14.72
C SER A 71 1.03 7.12 13.62
N GLU A 72 1.32 5.83 13.79
CA GLU A 72 0.96 4.74 12.87
C GLU A 72 -0.53 4.39 12.95
N ALA A 73 -1.17 4.62 14.11
CA ALA A 73 -2.61 4.38 14.29
C ALA A 73 -3.46 5.44 13.60
N LYS A 74 -2.89 6.63 13.34
CA LYS A 74 -3.54 7.73 12.62
C LYS A 74 -3.67 7.49 11.11
N TRP A 75 -3.06 6.44 10.59
CA TRP A 75 -3.11 6.07 9.17
C TRP A 75 -4.06 4.90 8.95
N ILE A 76 -5.23 5.19 8.38
CA ILE A 76 -6.33 4.23 8.21
C ILE A 76 -6.65 3.98 6.74
N GLY A 77 -6.97 2.74 6.37
CA GLY A 77 -7.34 2.40 5.01
C GLY A 77 -8.61 3.15 4.58
N PRO A 78 -8.82 3.44 3.28
CA PRO A 78 -9.94 4.28 2.82
C PRO A 78 -11.33 3.82 3.26
N ASN A 79 -11.51 2.52 3.49
CA ASN A 79 -12.74 1.90 3.95
C ASN A 79 -12.74 1.53 5.44
N ARG A 80 -11.79 2.04 6.23
CA ARG A 80 -11.63 1.78 7.67
C ARG A 80 -11.54 0.30 8.05
N LYS A 81 -10.83 -0.51 7.24
CA LYS A 81 -10.67 -1.96 7.44
C LYS A 81 -9.30 -2.39 7.96
N ASP A 82 -8.32 -1.50 7.90
CA ASP A 82 -6.95 -1.73 8.32
C ASP A 82 -6.26 -0.40 8.65
N THR A 83 -5.26 -0.45 9.52
CA THR A 83 -4.37 0.67 9.85
C THR A 83 -2.91 0.34 9.54
N LEU A 84 -2.05 1.35 9.49
CA LEU A 84 -0.61 1.13 9.38
C LEU A 84 -0.06 0.39 10.61
N LYS A 85 -0.54 0.75 11.81
CA LYS A 85 -0.19 0.06 13.07
C LYS A 85 -0.49 -1.44 13.00
N GLU A 86 -1.71 -1.83 12.63
CA GLU A 86 -2.09 -3.24 12.50
C GLU A 86 -1.24 -3.99 11.46
N LYS A 87 -0.82 -3.33 10.36
CA LYS A 87 0.08 -3.96 9.39
C LYS A 87 1.47 -4.17 9.99
N LEU A 88 2.02 -3.18 10.70
CA LEU A 88 3.34 -3.30 11.35
C LEU A 88 3.33 -4.38 12.43
N ASP A 89 2.26 -4.45 13.23
CA ASP A 89 2.08 -5.48 14.25
C ASP A 89 1.99 -6.86 13.61
N LYS A 90 1.20 -7.01 12.55
CA LYS A 90 1.11 -8.28 11.81
C LYS A 90 2.48 -8.73 11.29
N VAL A 91 3.27 -7.81 10.73
CA VAL A 91 4.62 -8.14 10.24
C VAL A 91 5.48 -8.63 11.39
N THR A 92 5.52 -7.88 12.50
CA THR A 92 6.43 -8.14 13.62
C THR A 92 6.03 -9.38 14.43
N GLU A 93 4.74 -9.59 14.65
CA GLU A 93 4.22 -10.64 15.54
C GLU A 93 3.89 -11.94 14.80
N LYS A 94 3.72 -11.90 13.47
CA LYS A 94 3.31 -13.09 12.69
C LYS A 94 4.26 -13.41 11.56
N GLN A 95 4.60 -12.45 10.70
CA GLN A 95 5.35 -12.74 9.47
C GLN A 95 6.85 -12.93 9.75
N PHE A 96 7.45 -12.05 10.53
CA PHE A 96 8.86 -12.19 10.92
C PHE A 96 9.17 -13.46 11.72
N PRO A 97 8.34 -13.88 12.70
CA PRO A 97 8.57 -15.13 13.41
C PRO A 97 8.58 -16.39 12.53
N LEU A 98 7.97 -16.36 11.34
CA LEU A 98 7.98 -17.52 10.42
C LEU A 98 9.40 -17.93 10.00
N LEU A 99 10.33 -16.98 9.93
CA LEU A 99 11.73 -17.27 9.62
C LEU A 99 12.33 -18.29 10.60
N TYR A 100 11.93 -18.21 11.88
CA TYR A 100 12.43 -19.04 12.97
C TYR A 100 11.55 -20.24 13.30
N ALA A 101 10.52 -20.51 12.49
CA ALA A 101 9.73 -21.72 12.64
C ALA A 101 10.57 -22.97 12.31
N PRO A 102 10.43 -24.08 13.05
CA PRO A 102 11.15 -25.33 12.74
C PRO A 102 10.95 -25.80 11.30
N GLU A 103 9.76 -25.59 10.75
CA GLU A 103 9.38 -25.95 9.38
C GLU A 103 10.16 -25.17 8.30
N THR A 104 10.71 -24.01 8.65
CA THR A 104 11.50 -23.17 7.75
C THR A 104 12.96 -23.65 7.66
N ALA A 105 13.44 -24.44 8.64
CA ALA A 105 14.85 -24.82 8.74
C ALA A 105 15.34 -25.66 7.56
N ASP A 106 14.55 -26.64 7.11
CA ASP A 106 14.91 -27.50 5.98
C ASP A 106 15.01 -26.70 4.68
N PHE A 107 14.06 -25.77 4.47
CA PHE A 107 14.09 -24.87 3.32
C PHE A 107 15.34 -23.97 3.29
N LEU A 108 15.73 -23.40 4.44
CA LEU A 108 16.96 -22.59 4.52
C LEU A 108 18.23 -23.41 4.30
N LYS A 109 18.24 -24.67 4.77
CA LYS A 109 19.36 -25.59 4.58
C LYS A 109 19.58 -25.96 3.11
N ASP A 110 18.50 -26.19 2.37
CA ASP A 110 18.55 -26.46 0.93
C ASP A 110 19.10 -25.26 0.14
N LEU A 111 18.91 -24.04 0.65
CA LEU A 111 19.51 -22.82 0.12
C LEU A 111 20.91 -22.51 0.68
N HIS A 112 21.44 -23.37 1.56
CA HIS A 112 22.72 -23.17 2.25
C HIS A 112 22.80 -21.84 3.05
N LEU A 113 21.67 -21.42 3.63
CA LEU A 113 21.58 -20.20 4.42
C LEU A 113 21.65 -20.48 5.92
N ASP A 114 22.46 -19.70 6.63
CA ASP A 114 22.46 -19.68 8.09
C ASP A 114 21.42 -18.66 8.59
N ILE A 115 20.40 -19.16 9.28
CA ILE A 115 19.32 -18.34 9.84
C ILE A 115 19.82 -17.18 10.71
N THR A 116 20.93 -17.36 11.43
CA THR A 116 21.48 -16.33 12.33
C THR A 116 22.07 -15.13 11.58
N THR A 117 22.28 -15.27 10.28
CA THR A 117 22.85 -14.23 9.41
C THR A 117 21.79 -13.48 8.60
N ILE A 118 20.52 -13.91 8.66
CA ILE A 118 19.43 -13.32 7.88
C ILE A 118 18.86 -12.10 8.61
N GLU A 119 18.90 -10.94 7.96
CA GLU A 119 18.28 -9.72 8.47
C GLU A 119 16.83 -9.60 7.99
N GLN A 120 15.92 -9.20 8.88
CA GLN A 120 14.51 -9.03 8.54
C GLN A 120 14.21 -7.57 8.27
N GLN A 121 13.58 -7.30 7.13
CA GLN A 121 13.20 -5.98 6.70
C GLN A 121 11.75 -5.96 6.23
N VAL A 122 11.10 -4.82 6.39
CA VAL A 122 9.77 -4.57 5.83
C VAL A 122 9.85 -3.46 4.80
N CYS A 123 9.35 -3.71 3.60
CA CYS A 123 9.22 -2.73 2.55
C CYS A 123 7.74 -2.32 2.43
N ILE A 124 7.38 -1.18 3.04
CA ILE A 124 6.02 -0.63 2.93
C ILE A 124 6.02 0.49 1.89
N LYS A 125 5.52 0.20 0.69
CA LYS A 125 5.17 1.23 -0.29
C LYS A 125 3.80 1.80 0.04
N SER A 126 3.78 2.93 0.71
CA SER A 126 2.55 3.63 1.08
C SER A 126 2.22 4.79 0.14
N PHE A 127 0.92 4.96 -0.09
CA PHE A 127 0.33 6.11 -0.77
C PHE A 127 -0.56 6.82 0.26
N LEU A 128 -0.08 7.95 0.75
CA LEU A 128 -0.71 8.64 1.87
C LEU A 128 -1.56 9.81 1.40
N PHE A 129 -2.70 9.99 2.06
CA PHE A 129 -3.67 11.03 1.74
C PHE A 129 -4.03 11.80 3.00
N LEU A 130 -4.13 13.11 2.86
CA LEU A 130 -4.46 14.02 3.96
C LEU A 130 -5.89 14.54 3.84
N PRO A 131 -6.55 14.93 4.94
CA PRO A 131 -7.74 15.76 4.82
C PRO A 131 -7.41 16.99 3.96
N LYS A 132 -8.31 17.39 3.05
CA LYS A 132 -8.04 18.46 2.06
C LYS A 132 -7.44 19.75 2.64
N ASP A 133 -7.84 20.11 3.86
CA ASP A 133 -7.40 21.34 4.52
C ASP A 133 -6.24 21.13 5.52
N PHE A 134 -5.65 19.94 5.56
CA PHE A 134 -4.60 19.60 6.52
C PHE A 134 -3.22 20.03 6.03
N ASN A 135 -2.49 20.74 6.90
CA ASN A 135 -1.12 21.15 6.62
C ASN A 135 -0.12 19.98 6.82
N LYS A 136 0.45 19.47 5.71
CA LYS A 136 1.44 18.38 5.72
C LYS A 136 2.69 18.67 6.57
N GLU A 137 3.04 19.94 6.78
CA GLU A 137 4.21 20.34 7.57
C GLU A 137 4.10 19.94 9.06
N LYS A 138 2.89 19.56 9.51
CA LYS A 138 2.68 19.00 10.85
C LYS A 138 3.16 17.55 11.00
N LEU A 139 3.45 16.86 9.88
CA LEU A 139 3.90 15.48 9.87
C LEU A 139 5.42 15.38 9.82
N SER A 140 5.97 14.25 10.25
CA SER A 140 7.39 13.93 10.04
C SER A 140 7.73 13.88 8.55
N LYS A 141 9.00 14.17 8.22
CA LYS A 141 9.48 14.20 6.84
C LYS A 141 9.21 12.89 6.06
N HIS A 142 9.37 11.74 6.71
CA HIS A 142 9.14 10.44 6.06
C HIS A 142 7.67 10.21 5.65
N TYR A 143 6.70 10.79 6.37
CA TYR A 143 5.31 10.75 5.93
C TYR A 143 5.04 11.78 4.84
N GLN A 144 5.62 12.97 4.94
CA GLN A 144 5.47 14.02 3.93
C GLN A 144 5.88 13.54 2.53
N GLU A 145 6.98 12.79 2.43
CA GLU A 145 7.50 12.22 1.18
C GLU A 145 6.58 11.16 0.56
N CYS A 146 5.67 10.57 1.35
CA CYS A 146 4.72 9.57 0.91
C CYS A 146 3.32 10.14 0.59
N ILE A 147 3.09 11.45 0.80
CA ILE A 147 1.80 12.10 0.49
C ILE A 147 1.63 12.22 -1.02
N VAL A 148 0.52 11.69 -1.53
CA VAL A 148 0.20 11.68 -2.98
C VAL A 148 -1.14 12.32 -3.32
N GLY A 149 -1.91 12.75 -2.32
CA GLY A 149 -3.23 13.32 -2.54
C GLY A 149 -3.96 13.71 -1.27
N THR A 150 -5.24 13.99 -1.42
CA THR A 150 -6.13 14.38 -0.32
C THR A 150 -7.35 13.47 -0.23
N TYR A 151 -8.16 13.65 0.81
CA TYR A 151 -9.47 13.04 0.88
C TYR A 151 -10.52 13.99 1.44
N ILE A 152 -11.76 13.79 1.04
CA ILE A 152 -12.94 14.54 1.53
C ILE A 152 -14.17 13.64 1.67
N PRO A 153 -15.10 13.94 2.58
CA PRO A 153 -16.41 13.28 2.62
C PRO A 153 -17.23 13.57 1.37
N PHE A 154 -18.10 12.64 0.99
CA PHE A 154 -18.99 12.82 -0.17
C PHE A 154 -19.83 14.10 -0.08
N SER A 155 -20.33 14.46 1.10
CA SER A 155 -21.11 15.69 1.30
C SER A 155 -20.35 16.97 0.92
N LYS A 156 -19.04 17.01 1.18
CA LYS A 156 -18.18 18.11 0.72
C LYS A 156 -17.94 18.04 -0.78
N PHE A 157 -17.60 16.86 -1.31
CA PHE A 157 -17.40 16.68 -2.75
C PHE A 157 -18.63 17.13 -3.56
N ASP A 158 -19.83 16.84 -3.05
CA ASP A 158 -21.12 17.11 -3.69
C ASP A 158 -21.43 18.61 -3.87
N THR A 159 -20.85 19.44 -3.02
CA THR A 159 -21.13 20.89 -2.94
C THR A 159 -20.01 21.74 -3.51
N GLU A 160 -18.89 21.13 -3.93
CA GLU A 160 -17.77 21.86 -4.52
C GLU A 160 -18.07 22.29 -5.95
N GLU A 161 -17.76 23.55 -6.26
CA GLU A 161 -17.79 24.05 -7.63
C GLU A 161 -16.62 23.46 -8.43
N ASN A 162 -16.96 22.61 -9.40
CA ASN A 162 -15.98 21.89 -10.22
C ASN A 162 -16.21 22.12 -11.72
N SER A 163 -16.77 23.28 -12.09
CA SER A 163 -17.04 23.67 -13.47
C SER A 163 -15.79 23.55 -14.35
N GLY A 164 -15.89 22.76 -15.42
CA GLY A 164 -14.80 22.54 -16.38
C GLY A 164 -13.71 21.55 -15.93
N ALA A 165 -13.82 20.91 -14.76
CA ALA A 165 -12.96 19.80 -14.38
C ALA A 165 -13.46 18.47 -14.98
N LEU A 166 -12.51 17.59 -15.29
CA LEU A 166 -12.77 16.21 -15.71
C LEU A 166 -12.31 15.26 -14.62
N PHE A 167 -13.01 14.13 -14.47
CA PHE A 167 -12.74 13.18 -13.41
C PHE A 167 -12.62 11.76 -13.92
N ALA A 168 -11.71 10.98 -13.34
CA ALA A 168 -11.63 9.53 -13.57
C ALA A 168 -11.78 8.79 -12.24
N ILE A 169 -12.51 7.66 -12.26
CA ILE A 169 -12.75 6.81 -11.09
C ILE A 169 -12.23 5.41 -11.41
N PRO A 170 -10.90 5.19 -11.37
CA PRO A 170 -10.34 3.89 -11.71
C PRO A 170 -10.75 2.81 -10.71
N ASP A 171 -10.83 1.58 -11.23
CA ASP A 171 -11.04 0.41 -10.39
C ASP A 171 -9.86 0.21 -9.44
N LYS A 172 -10.08 -0.49 -8.32
CA LYS A 172 -9.01 -0.77 -7.35
C LYS A 172 -7.80 -1.51 -7.96
N LYS A 173 -7.99 -2.23 -9.06
CA LYS A 173 -6.92 -2.93 -9.78
C LYS A 173 -6.04 -1.99 -10.62
N GLU A 174 -6.49 -0.76 -10.83
CA GLU A 174 -5.85 0.24 -11.67
C GLU A 174 -5.15 1.31 -10.84
N TRP A 175 -5.23 1.28 -9.51
CA TRP A 175 -4.65 2.34 -8.67
C TRP A 175 -3.12 2.48 -8.77
N LEU A 176 -2.42 1.48 -9.29
CA LEU A 176 -0.97 1.51 -9.52
C LEU A 176 -0.58 1.92 -10.94
N ILE A 177 -1.53 2.07 -11.87
CA ILE A 177 -1.19 2.46 -13.24
C ILE A 177 -0.85 3.95 -13.32
N PRO A 178 0.01 4.36 -14.28
CA PRO A 178 0.30 5.77 -14.52
C PRO A 178 -0.99 6.54 -14.85
N PRO A 179 -1.20 7.75 -14.33
CA PRO A 179 -2.42 8.49 -14.59
C PRO A 179 -2.65 8.82 -16.08
N GLU A 180 -1.58 8.87 -16.87
CA GLU A 180 -1.61 9.05 -18.32
C GLU A 180 -2.27 7.87 -19.05
N SER A 181 -2.35 6.71 -18.39
CA SER A 181 -3.03 5.51 -18.91
C SER A 181 -4.54 5.51 -18.64
N LEU A 182 -5.06 6.49 -17.90
CA LEU A 182 -6.50 6.61 -17.63
C LEU A 182 -7.22 7.16 -18.87
N THR A 183 -8.12 6.35 -19.43
CA THR A 183 -8.84 6.67 -20.67
C THR A 183 -10.24 7.21 -20.44
N GLU A 184 -10.91 6.81 -19.35
CA GLU A 184 -12.29 7.22 -19.05
C GLU A 184 -12.33 8.45 -18.15
N TRP A 185 -12.83 9.55 -18.72
CA TRP A 185 -13.00 10.82 -18.03
C TRP A 185 -14.45 11.29 -18.12
N PHE A 186 -14.97 11.75 -17.00
CA PHE A 186 -16.38 12.11 -16.82
C PHE A 186 -16.51 13.57 -16.40
N SER A 187 -17.68 14.14 -16.70
CA SER A 187 -18.09 15.43 -16.13
C SER A 187 -18.31 15.32 -14.62
N PHE A 188 -18.39 16.46 -13.93
CA PHE A 188 -18.71 16.47 -12.50
C PHE A 188 -20.06 15.80 -12.19
N SER A 189 -21.09 16.03 -13.02
CA SER A 189 -22.43 15.46 -12.81
C SER A 189 -22.41 13.93 -12.86
N GLU A 190 -21.79 13.35 -13.89
CA GLU A 190 -21.67 11.89 -14.04
C GLU A 190 -20.81 11.28 -12.92
N THR A 191 -19.74 11.97 -12.53
CA THR A 191 -18.83 11.55 -11.45
C THR A 191 -19.55 11.50 -10.12
N LYS A 192 -20.33 12.54 -9.81
CA LYS A 192 -21.16 12.62 -8.61
C LYS A 192 -22.11 11.44 -8.49
N GLU A 193 -22.83 11.09 -9.55
CA GLU A 193 -23.74 9.93 -9.56
C GLU A 193 -23.01 8.61 -9.32
N LYS A 194 -21.86 8.41 -10.00
CA LYS A 194 -21.03 7.21 -9.81
C LYS A 194 -20.51 7.09 -8.38
N ILE A 195 -19.98 8.17 -7.81
CA ILE A 195 -19.46 8.19 -6.44
C ILE A 195 -20.58 7.96 -5.44
N ALA A 196 -21.76 8.58 -5.62
CA ALA A 196 -22.91 8.38 -4.75
C ALA A 196 -23.25 6.88 -4.60
N SER A 197 -23.32 6.16 -5.72
CA SER A 197 -23.57 4.71 -5.73
C SER A 197 -22.49 3.91 -4.97
N LEU A 198 -21.21 4.28 -5.12
CA LEU A 198 -20.11 3.62 -4.41
C LEU A 198 -20.14 3.90 -2.90
N VAL A 199 -20.40 5.14 -2.51
CA VAL A 199 -20.46 5.60 -1.13
C VAL A 199 -21.63 4.95 -0.39
N THR A 200 -22.81 4.82 -1.02
CA THR A 200 -23.95 4.06 -0.46
C THR A 200 -23.57 2.61 -0.15
N ASN A 201 -22.68 2.02 -0.94
CA ASN A 201 -22.15 0.67 -0.72
C ASN A 201 -20.92 0.62 0.21
N LYS A 202 -20.66 1.69 0.99
CA LYS A 202 -19.50 1.83 1.89
C LYS A 202 -18.16 1.60 1.20
N LYS A 203 -18.04 2.09 -0.04
CA LYS A 203 -16.78 2.12 -0.80
C LYS A 203 -16.33 3.56 -0.94
N SER A 204 -15.10 3.83 -0.52
CA SER A 204 -14.41 5.10 -0.73
C SER A 204 -13.57 5.04 -2.02
N PRO A 205 -14.05 5.55 -3.16
CA PRO A 205 -13.29 5.54 -4.41
C PRO A 205 -12.07 6.46 -4.38
N LEU A 206 -11.02 6.06 -5.09
CA LEU A 206 -9.97 6.96 -5.54
C LEU A 206 -10.45 7.67 -6.80
N VAL A 207 -10.37 8.99 -6.80
CA VAL A 207 -10.84 9.87 -7.86
C VAL A 207 -9.66 10.71 -8.32
N TYR A 208 -9.47 10.76 -9.64
CA TYR A 208 -8.53 11.67 -10.27
C TYR A 208 -9.31 12.88 -10.75
N LYS A 209 -8.87 14.09 -10.39
CA LYS A 209 -9.44 15.34 -10.88
C LYS A 209 -8.42 16.03 -11.77
N LYS A 210 -8.80 16.29 -13.01
CA LYS A 210 -8.02 17.04 -13.98
C LYS A 210 -8.66 18.41 -14.19
N GLN A 211 -7.92 19.47 -13.94
CA GLN A 211 -8.37 20.84 -14.18
C GLN A 211 -7.21 21.67 -14.70
N LYS A 212 -7.33 22.21 -15.93
CA LYS A 212 -6.21 22.84 -16.64
C LYS A 212 -5.01 21.88 -16.69
N ASP A 213 -3.84 22.29 -16.20
CA ASP A 213 -2.60 21.52 -16.19
C ASP A 213 -2.37 20.77 -14.86
N THR A 214 -3.35 20.79 -13.93
CA THR A 214 -3.23 20.09 -12.65
C THR A 214 -3.98 18.78 -12.66
N LEU A 215 -3.36 17.78 -12.03
CA LEU A 215 -3.95 16.48 -11.76
C LEU A 215 -3.87 16.19 -10.27
N GLU A 216 -5.01 16.01 -9.64
CA GLU A 216 -5.13 15.76 -8.21
C GLU A 216 -5.68 14.36 -7.96
N LYS A 217 -5.16 13.69 -6.93
CA LYS A 217 -5.69 12.41 -6.43
C LYS A 217 -6.49 12.67 -5.18
N ILE A 218 -7.75 12.25 -5.18
CA ILE A 218 -8.70 12.52 -4.11
C ILE A 218 -9.39 11.21 -3.74
N PHE A 219 -9.34 10.81 -2.46
CA PHE A 219 -10.31 9.83 -1.97
C PHE A 219 -11.61 10.52 -1.59
N VAL A 220 -12.74 10.02 -2.10
CA VAL A 220 -14.06 10.45 -1.60
C VAL A 220 -14.56 9.40 -0.63
N VAL A 221 -14.73 9.77 0.64
CA VAL A 221 -15.05 8.82 1.72
C VAL A 221 -16.55 8.83 2.05
N TRP A 222 -17.05 7.67 2.49
CA TRP A 222 -18.44 7.47 2.91
C TRP A 222 -18.72 7.83 4.38
N TRP A 223 -17.68 8.07 5.15
CA TRP A 223 -17.70 8.32 6.59
C TRP A 223 -17.36 9.77 6.92
#